data_AF-A0A699WMC7-F1
#
_entry.id   AF-A0A699WMC7-F1
#
_cell.length_a   1.000
_cell.length_b   1.000
_cell.length_c   1.000
_cell.angle_alpha   90.00
_cell.angle_beta   90.00
_cell.angle_gamma   90.00
#
_symmetry.space_group_name_H-M   'P 1'
#
loop_
_entity.id
_entity.type
_entity.pdbx_description
1 polymer ?
#
loop_
_entity_poly.entity_id
_entity_poly.type
_entity_poly.pdbx_seq_one_letter_code
_entity_poly.pdbx_strand_id
1 'polypeptide(L)'
;WLELLKDYDTNIQYHPGKANVVADALSKKLGMIAGIKIEEETIRDLERLDIKLYGTRLCVPNDDTLREALLTEAHSSPFSVHPGSTKMYHDL
;
A
#
# COMPACT_ATOMS: atom_id res chain seq x y z
N TRP A 1 -6.98 -14.09 21.53
CA TRP A 1 -5.96 -14.53 20.55
C TRP A 1 -6.05 -16.02 20.24
N LEU A 2 -6.04 -16.92 21.23
CA LEU A 2 -6.16 -18.38 20.97
C LEU A 2 -7.53 -18.82 20.43
N GLU A 3 -8.60 -18.07 20.71
CA GLU A 3 -9.96 -18.37 20.22
C GLU A 3 -10.07 -18.24 18.69
N LEU A 4 -9.44 -17.24 18.09
CA LEU A 4 -9.42 -17.02 16.63
C LEU A 4 -8.61 -18.08 15.85
N LEU A 5 -7.64 -18.71 16.50
CA LEU A 5 -6.80 -19.75 15.90
C LEU A 5 -7.48 -21.11 15.83
N LYS A 6 -8.58 -21.33 16.56
CA LYS A 6 -9.35 -22.58 16.51
C LYS A 6 -10.20 -22.71 15.25
N ASP A 7 -10.59 -21.59 14.65
CA ASP A 7 -11.44 -21.57 13.44
C ASP A 7 -10.62 -21.72 12.15
N TYR A 8 -9.29 -21.58 12.26
CA TYR A 8 -8.35 -21.73 11.16
C TYR A 8 -7.60 -23.05 11.33
N ASP A 9 -7.79 -23.98 10.39
CA ASP A 9 -7.09 -25.28 10.38
C ASP A 9 -5.63 -25.10 9.95
N THR A 10 -4.85 -24.40 10.77
CA THR A 10 -3.50 -23.95 10.45
C THR A 10 -2.51 -24.49 11.48
N ASN A 11 -1.50 -25.20 10.99
CA ASN A 11 -0.39 -25.66 11.81
C ASN A 11 0.72 -24.60 11.80
N ILE A 12 0.98 -23.96 12.94
CA ILE A 12 2.02 -22.93 13.05
C ILE A 12 3.38 -23.64 13.00
N GLN A 13 4.03 -23.59 11.84
CA GLN A 13 5.37 -24.14 11.66
C GLN A 13 6.41 -23.04 11.57
N TYR A 14 7.34 -23.05 12.51
CA TYR A 14 8.46 -22.11 12.55
C TYR A 14 9.55 -22.53 11.55
N HIS A 15 9.84 -21.65 10.60
CA HIS A 15 10.83 -21.89 9.55
C HIS A 15 11.95 -20.82 9.59
N PRO A 16 13.01 -21.05 10.38
CA PRO A 16 14.15 -20.14 10.40
C PRO A 16 14.96 -20.25 9.09
N GLY A 17 15.33 -19.11 8.50
CA GLY A 17 16.17 -19.06 7.30
C GLY A 17 15.45 -18.53 6.06
N LYS A 18 15.68 -19.14 4.88
CA LYS A 18 15.25 -18.62 3.56
C LYS A 18 13.74 -18.36 3.45
N ALA A 19 12.91 -19.12 4.16
CA ALA A 19 11.46 -18.92 4.19
C ALA A 19 11.04 -17.60 4.88
N ASN A 20 11.87 -17.08 5.80
CA ASN A 20 11.62 -15.83 6.51
C ASN A 20 12.07 -14.60 5.72
N VAL A 21 12.81 -14.76 4.62
CA VAL A 21 13.35 -13.64 3.83
C VAL A 21 12.24 -12.79 3.23
N VAL A 22 11.15 -13.43 2.79
CA VAL A 22 9.98 -12.71 2.24
C VAL A 22 9.27 -11.91 3.33
N ALA A 23 9.06 -12.51 4.51
CA ALA A 23 8.46 -11.84 5.65
C ALA A 23 9.34 -10.67 6.16
N ASP A 24 10.65 -10.87 6.24
CA ASP A 24 11.61 -9.86 6.68
C ASP A 24 11.72 -8.71 5.67
N ALA A 25 11.74 -9.01 4.36
CA ALA A 25 11.73 -8.00 3.30
C ALA A 25 10.43 -7.18 3.29
N LEU A 26 9.27 -7.83 3.51
CA LEU A 26 7.98 -7.14 3.66
C LEU A 26 7.95 -6.26 4.92
N SER A 27 8.42 -6.76 6.05
CA SER A 27 8.52 -5.98 7.30
C SER A 27 9.43 -4.76 7.13
N LYS A 28 10.59 -4.91 6.48
CA LYS A 28 11.49 -3.80 6.18
C LYS A 28 10.86 -2.78 5.24
N LYS A 29 10.14 -3.23 4.21
CA LYS A 29 9.40 -2.32 3.30
C LYS A 29 8.27 -1.58 4.01
N LEU A 30 7.53 -2.25 4.89
CA LEU A 30 6.51 -1.62 5.71
C LEU A 30 7.12 -0.60 6.70
N GLY A 31 8.26 -0.93 7.31
CA GLY A 31 9.03 -0.01 8.15
C GLY A 31 9.53 1.21 7.39
N MET A 32 9.94 1.05 6.12
CA MET A 32 10.29 2.18 5.25
C MET A 32 9.07 3.04 4.91
N ILE A 33 7.90 2.45 4.63
CA ILE A 33 6.66 3.19 4.38
C ILE A 33 6.22 3.95 5.64
N ALA A 34 6.32 3.34 6.82
CA ALA A 34 6.10 4.01 8.10
C ALA A 34 7.15 5.11 8.38
N GLY A 35 8.32 5.01 7.76
CA GLY A 35 9.41 5.99 7.81
C GLY A 35 9.37 7.07 6.72
N ILE A 36 8.46 6.97 5.74
CA ILE A 36 8.07 8.12 4.90
C ILE A 36 7.37 9.08 5.87
N LYS A 37 8.17 9.93 6.49
CA LYS A 37 7.68 11.11 7.20
C LYS A 37 6.90 11.90 6.17
N ILE A 38 5.58 11.72 6.16
CA ILE A 38 4.68 12.65 5.49
C ILE A 38 4.96 13.98 6.21
N GLU A 39 5.55 14.93 5.50
CA GLU A 39 5.87 16.23 6.08
C GLU A 39 4.60 16.84 6.68
N GLU A 40 4.71 17.56 7.80
CA GLU A 40 3.55 18.13 8.49
C GLU A 40 2.70 19.00 7.54
N GLU A 41 3.31 19.60 6.53
CA GLU A 41 2.62 20.33 5.47
C GLU A 41 1.70 19.44 4.65
N THR A 42 2.18 18.29 4.21
CA THR A 42 1.38 17.33 3.47
C THR A 42 0.25 16.76 4.33
N ILE A 43 0.45 16.59 5.65
CA ILE A 43 -0.62 16.18 6.57
C ILE A 43 -1.71 17.25 6.64
N ARG A 44 -1.34 18.54 6.80
CA ARG A 44 -2.30 19.65 6.83
C ARG A 44 -3.09 19.77 5.52
N ASP A 45 -2.43 19.57 4.38
CA ASP A 45 -3.11 19.62 3.09
C ASP A 45 -4.11 18.47 2.91
N LEU A 46 -3.77 17.27 3.37
CA LEU A 46 -4.69 16.12 3.37
C LEU A 46 -5.89 16.36 4.28
N GLU A 47 -5.69 16.91 5.49
CA GLU A 47 -6.77 17.26 6.41
C GLU A 47 -7.70 18.33 5.82
N ARG A 48 -7.15 19.35 5.13
CA ARG A 48 -7.94 20.41 4.47
C ARG A 48 -8.81 19.87 3.33
N LEU A 49 -8.39 18.78 2.70
CA LEU A 49 -9.12 18.09 1.64
C LEU A 49 -10.05 16.97 2.17
N ASP A 50 -10.20 16.83 3.50
CA ASP A 50 -10.91 15.72 4.18
C ASP A 50 -10.43 14.32 3.75
N ILE A 51 -9.16 14.23 3.35
CA ILE A 51 -8.51 12.98 2.96
C ILE A 51 -7.87 12.35 4.20
N LYS A 52 -8.26 11.10 4.52
CA LYS A 52 -7.85 10.41 5.74
C LYS A 52 -6.86 9.30 5.46
N LEU A 53 -5.79 9.21 6.24
CA LEU A 53 -4.82 8.12 6.17
C LEU A 53 -5.19 7.03 7.19
N TYR A 54 -5.48 5.81 6.72
CA TYR A 54 -5.68 4.64 7.56
C TYR A 54 -4.58 3.61 7.29
N GLY A 55 -3.55 3.62 8.14
CA GLY A 55 -2.35 2.81 7.92
C GLY A 55 -1.62 3.24 6.64
N THR A 56 -1.62 2.38 5.62
CA THR A 56 -1.03 2.67 4.30
C THR A 56 -2.05 3.05 3.22
N ARG A 57 -3.33 3.21 3.60
CA ARG A 57 -4.42 3.50 2.67
C ARG A 57 -4.92 4.94 2.82
N LEU A 58 -5.09 5.61 1.69
CA LEU A 58 -5.65 6.96 1.60
C LEU A 58 -7.17 6.85 1.32
N CYS A 59 -8.00 7.42 2.19
CA CYS A 59 -9.45 7.50 2.00
C CYS A 59 -9.81 8.88 1.46
N VAL A 60 -10.30 8.91 0.22
CA VAL A 60 -10.76 10.12 -0.46
C VAL A 60 -12.25 10.32 -0.16
N PRO A 61 -12.70 11.51 0.25
CA PRO A 61 -14.11 11.81 0.41
C PRO A 61 -14.86 11.68 -0.92
N ASN A 62 -16.17 11.43 -0.87
CA ASN A 62 -16.99 11.22 -2.09
C ASN A 62 -17.35 12.55 -2.78
N ASP A 63 -16.34 13.37 -3.05
CA ASP A 63 -16.42 14.58 -3.87
C ASP A 63 -15.89 14.26 -5.28
N ASP A 64 -16.74 14.48 -6.28
CA ASP A 64 -16.42 14.12 -7.67
C ASP A 64 -15.22 14.93 -8.20
N THR A 65 -15.09 16.19 -7.81
CA THR A 65 -14.00 17.07 -8.28
C THR A 65 -12.65 16.60 -7.75
N LEU A 66 -12.58 16.27 -6.45
CA LEU A 66 -11.37 15.75 -5.81
C LEU A 66 -10.99 14.37 -6.36
N ARG A 67 -11.99 13.52 -6.61
CA ARG A 67 -11.75 12.20 -7.21
C ARG A 67 -11.16 12.32 -8.62
N GLU A 68 -11.74 13.16 -9.47
CA GLU A 68 -11.24 13.38 -10.83
C GLU A 68 -9.83 14.00 -10.84
N ALA A 69 -9.55 14.96 -9.95
CA ALA A 69 -8.22 15.56 -9.84
C ALA A 69 -7.15 14.54 -9.42
N LEU A 70 -7.44 13.72 -8.40
CA LEU A 70 -6.53 12.68 -7.93
C LEU A 70 -6.31 11.59 -8.97
N LEU A 71 -7.36 11.17 -9.68
CA LEU A 71 -7.22 10.23 -10.79
C LEU A 71 -6.36 10.84 -11.90
N THR A 72 -6.61 12.08 -12.30
CA THR A 72 -5.83 12.76 -13.34
C THR A 72 -4.35 12.83 -12.99
N GLU A 73 -4.01 13.21 -11.75
CA GLU A 73 -2.64 13.24 -11.25
C GLU A 73 -2.00 11.84 -11.22
N ALA A 74 -2.70 10.86 -10.66
CA ALA A 74 -2.20 9.48 -10.56
C ALA A 74 -1.97 8.85 -11.94
N HIS A 75 -2.83 9.15 -12.92
CA HIS A 75 -2.70 8.70 -14.30
C HIS A 75 -1.58 9.43 -15.06
N SER A 76 -1.25 10.66 -14.69
CA SER A 76 -0.14 11.43 -15.28
C SER A 76 1.21 11.09 -14.63
N SER A 77 1.21 10.36 -13.52
CA SER A 77 2.41 9.98 -12.80
C SER A 77 3.31 9.05 -13.63
N PRO A 78 4.64 9.24 -13.63
CA PRO A 78 5.59 8.34 -14.28
C PRO A 78 5.62 6.93 -13.65
N PHE A 79 4.98 6.75 -12.50
CA PHE A 79 4.83 5.46 -11.81
C PHE A 79 3.46 4.81 -12.06
N SER A 80 2.61 5.39 -12.92
CA SER A 80 1.35 4.76 -13.32
C SER A 80 1.63 3.48 -14.11
N VAL A 81 1.01 2.37 -13.69
CA VAL A 81 1.11 1.08 -14.39
C VAL A 81 -0.26 0.74 -14.93
N HIS A 82 -0.43 0.79 -16.25
CA HIS A 82 -1.64 0.34 -16.92
C HIS A 82 -1.52 -1.14 -17.28
N PRO A 83 -2.31 -2.05 -16.68
CA PRO A 83 -2.25 -3.49 -16.98
C PRO A 83 -2.64 -3.86 -18.42
N GLY A 84 -3.09 -2.89 -19.22
CA GLY A 84 -3.47 -3.06 -20.63
C GLY A 84 -2.49 -2.44 -21.65
N SER A 85 -1.40 -1.79 -21.22
CA SER A 85 -0.35 -1.38 -22.14
C SER A 85 0.47 -2.62 -22.51
N THR A 86 0.42 -3.01 -23.78
CA THR A 86 0.94 -4.25 -24.35
C THR A 86 2.20 -4.78 -23.65
N LYS A 87 2.00 -5.89 -22.95
CA LYS A 87 3.02 -6.72 -22.31
C LYS A 87 3.79 -7.48 -23.40
N MET A 88 4.79 -6.87 -24.05
CA MET A 88 5.77 -7.64 -24.85
C MET A 88 6.85 -8.17 -23.90
N TYR A 89 6.57 -9.31 -23.27
CA TYR A 89 7.63 -10.12 -22.69
C TYR A 89 8.36 -10.75 -23.87
N HIS A 90 9.58 -10.28 -24.14
CA HIS A 90 10.54 -11.11 -24.87
C HIS A 90 11.22 -12.00 -23.84
N ASP A 91 10.95 -13.29 -23.93
CA ASP A 91 11.61 -14.34 -23.18
C ASP A 91 13.14 -14.26 -23.40
N LEU A 92 13.90 -14.39 -22.31
CA LEU A 92 15.33 -14.66 -22.30
C LEU A 92 15.61 -15.69 -21.20
#